data_AF-A0A6A6YV91-F1
#
_entry.id   AF-A0A6A6YV91-F1
#
_cell.length_a   1.000
_cell.length_b   1.000
_cell.length_c   1.000
_cell.angle_alpha   90.00
_cell.angle_beta   90.00
_cell.angle_gamma   90.00
#
_symmetry.space_group_name_H-M   'P 1'
#
loop_
_entity.id
_entity.type
_entity.pdbx_description
1 polymer ?
#
loop_
_entity_poly.entity_id
_entity_poly.type
_entity_poly.pdbx_seq_one_letter_code
_entity_poly.pdbx_strand_id
1 'polypeptide(L)'
;MRFFEASWMLKFKGIYCFSYSMGDTHLLVYATGKSPLGPFMYRGTILEPVVGRTTHHSVVEFERKWWLFYQDASLSGGINHLRCVKAREIVYDEEGAIGLKEAQ
;
A
#
# COMPACT_ATOMS: atom_id res chain seq x y z
N MET A 1 -7.08 -14.66 4.48
CA MET A 1 -6.18 -13.64 3.90
C MET A 1 -4.91 -14.29 3.43
N ARG A 2 -4.44 -13.95 2.22
CA ARG A 2 -3.27 -14.57 1.58
C ARG A 2 -2.31 -13.47 1.12
N PHE A 3 -1.05 -13.58 1.52
CA PHE A 3 0.03 -12.83 0.89
C PHE A 3 0.26 -13.34 -0.53
N PHE A 4 0.40 -12.43 -1.50
CA PHE A 4 0.74 -12.78 -2.89
C PHE A 4 2.12 -12.26 -3.29
N GLU A 5 2.32 -10.93 -3.30
CA GLU A 5 3.60 -10.30 -3.68
C GLU A 5 3.74 -8.87 -3.09
N ALA A 6 4.75 -8.12 -3.55
CA ALA A 6 4.94 -6.69 -3.25
C ALA A 6 5.12 -6.39 -1.75
N SER A 7 5.96 -7.18 -1.08
CA SER A 7 6.32 -6.97 0.32
C SER A 7 6.94 -5.59 0.54
N TRP A 8 6.34 -4.80 1.43
CA TRP A 8 6.92 -3.55 1.91
C TRP A 8 6.78 -3.43 3.42
N MET A 9 7.88 -3.10 4.09
CA MET A 9 7.95 -2.94 5.54
C MET A 9 8.16 -1.48 5.91
N LEU A 10 7.31 -0.96 6.78
CA LEU A 10 7.44 0.37 7.38
C LEU A 10 7.49 0.26 8.90
N LYS A 11 8.26 1.14 9.56
CA LYS A 11 8.18 1.33 11.01
C LYS A 11 7.57 2.69 11.31
N PHE A 12 6.41 2.71 11.97
CA PHE A 12 5.70 3.93 12.33
C PHE A 12 5.38 3.92 13.83
N LYS A 13 5.84 4.93 14.58
CA LYS A 13 5.65 5.04 16.05
C LYS A 13 5.97 3.75 16.81
N GLY A 14 7.02 3.02 16.40
CA GLY A 14 7.44 1.77 17.03
C GLY A 14 6.67 0.51 16.60
N ILE A 15 5.63 0.65 15.78
CA ILE A 15 4.86 -0.45 15.18
C ILE A 15 5.44 -0.78 13.80
N TYR A 16 5.57 -2.07 13.51
CA TYR A 16 5.94 -2.56 12.19
C TYR A 16 4.68 -2.75 11.36
N CYS A 17 4.58 -2.06 10.24
CA CYS A 17 3.51 -2.15 9.26
C CYS A 17 4.03 -2.92 8.03
N PHE A 18 3.55 -4.15 7.87
CA PHE A 18 3.81 -4.98 6.72
C PHE A 18 2.66 -4.85 5.72
N SER A 19 2.97 -4.33 4.53
CA SER A 19 2.01 -4.08 3.46
C SER A 19 2.36 -4.90 2.23
N TYR A 20 1.34 -5.36 1.51
CA TYR A 20 1.51 -6.32 0.42
C TYR A 20 0.29 -6.36 -0.52
N SER A 21 0.52 -6.85 -1.73
CA SER A 21 -0.52 -7.11 -2.73
C SER A 21 -1.18 -8.46 -2.49
N MET A 22 -2.50 -8.53 -2.70
CA MET A 22 -3.26 -9.79 -2.65
C MET A 22 -3.47 -10.47 -4.01
N GLY A 23 -2.78 -10.00 -5.07
CA GLY A 23 -2.79 -10.66 -6.37
C GLY A 23 -4.15 -10.59 -7.07
N ASP A 24 -4.88 -11.71 -7.11
CA ASP A 24 -6.12 -11.86 -7.87
C ASP A 24 -7.31 -11.03 -7.35
N THR A 25 -7.25 -10.51 -6.12
CA THR A 25 -8.23 -9.53 -5.63
C THR A 25 -7.82 -8.09 -5.90
N HIS A 26 -6.59 -7.86 -6.40
CA HIS A 26 -6.02 -6.55 -6.77
C HIS A 26 -5.91 -5.52 -5.63
N LEU A 27 -6.21 -5.93 -4.40
CA LEU A 27 -6.15 -5.10 -3.21
C LEU A 27 -4.72 -4.94 -2.72
N LEU A 28 -4.40 -3.72 -2.29
CA LEU A 28 -3.23 -3.46 -1.46
C LEU A 28 -3.66 -3.39 0.00
N VAL A 29 -3.08 -4.25 0.83
CA VAL A 29 -3.45 -4.37 2.25
C VAL A 29 -2.26 -4.18 3.16
N TYR A 30 -2.55 -4.01 4.46
CA TYR A 30 -1.52 -3.96 5.49
C TYR A 30 -1.92 -4.68 6.77
N ALA A 31 -0.89 -5.10 7.48
CA ALA A 31 -0.94 -5.77 8.76
C ALA A 31 0.13 -5.19 9.69
N THR A 32 -0.14 -5.16 10.99
CA THR A 32 0.75 -4.56 11.99
C THR A 32 1.27 -5.57 12.99
N GLY A 33 2.50 -5.39 13.46
CA GLY A 33 3.14 -6.23 14.47
C GLY A 33 4.09 -5.43 15.37
N LYS A 34 4.49 -6.04 16.49
CA LYS A 34 5.47 -5.44 17.44
C LYS A 34 6.92 -5.81 17.13
N SER A 35 7.15 -6.72 16.19
CA SER A 35 8.46 -7.24 15.78
C SER A 35 8.57 -7.23 14.26
N PRO A 36 9.76 -6.98 13.68
CA PRO A 36 9.97 -7.07 12.24
C PRO A 36 9.76 -8.51 11.71
N LEU A 37 9.80 -9.51 12.58
CA LEU A 37 9.60 -10.93 12.26
C LEU A 37 8.14 -11.39 12.43
N GLY A 38 7.24 -10.48 12.83
CA GLY A 38 5.84 -10.81 13.12
C GLY A 38 5.61 -11.46 14.49
N PRO A 39 4.42 -12.07 14.73
CA PRO A 39 3.31 -12.17 13.78
C PRO A 39 2.69 -10.80 13.45
N PHE A 40 2.09 -10.70 12.26
CA PHE A 40 1.39 -9.50 11.79
C PHE A 40 -0.12 -9.74 11.82
N MET A 41 -0.85 -8.79 12.41
CA MET A 41 -2.31 -8.80 12.45
C MET A 41 -2.85 -7.84 11.39
N TYR A 42 -3.71 -8.35 10.52
CA TYR A 42 -4.37 -7.54 9.49
C TYR A 42 -5.08 -6.32 10.07
N ARG A 43 -5.01 -5.20 9.34
CA ARG A 43 -5.68 -3.95 9.72
C ARG A 43 -6.64 -3.44 8.66
N GLY A 44 -6.31 -3.51 7.37
CA GLY A 44 -7.20 -3.01 6.34
C GLY A 44 -6.61 -2.95 4.94
N THR A 45 -7.39 -2.38 4.03
CA THR A 45 -7.00 -2.03 2.66
C THR A 45 -6.42 -0.61 2.64
N ILE A 46 -5.26 -0.44 2.00
CA ILE A 46 -4.67 0.87 1.70
C ILE A 46 -5.19 1.40 0.36
N LEU A 47 -5.22 0.54 -0.67
CA LEU A 47 -5.56 0.92 -2.03
C LEU A 47 -6.50 -0.13 -2.65
N GLU A 48 -7.64 0.36 -3.13
CA GLU A 48 -8.60 -0.40 -3.93
C GLU A 48 -8.03 -0.76 -5.31
N PRO A 49 -8.64 -1.68 -6.06
CA PRO A 49 -8.16 -2.08 -7.38
C PRO A 49 -7.92 -0.90 -8.32
N VAL A 50 -6.78 -0.94 -9.00
CA VAL A 50 -6.38 0.07 -10.00
C VAL A 50 -6.61 -0.46 -11.42
N VAL A 51 -6.44 0.41 -12.42
CA VAL A 51 -6.48 -0.02 -13.83
C VAL A 51 -5.31 -0.96 -14.12
N GLY A 52 -5.60 -2.15 -14.65
CA GLY A 52 -4.62 -3.21 -14.91
C GLY A 52 -4.55 -4.27 -13.80
N ARG A 53 -3.94 -5.42 -14.10
CA ARG A 53 -3.96 -6.62 -13.22
C ARG A 53 -3.05 -6.52 -12.00
N THR A 54 -1.93 -5.81 -12.08
CA THR A 54 -0.92 -5.83 -11.01
C THR A 54 -0.97 -4.58 -10.15
N THR A 55 -1.03 -4.76 -8.84
CA THR A 55 -0.84 -3.70 -7.83
C THR A 55 0.50 -3.92 -7.12
N HIS A 56 1.38 -2.91 -7.14
CA HIS A 56 2.68 -2.91 -6.44
C HIS A 56 2.91 -1.49 -5.90
N HIS A 57 3.58 -1.38 -4.76
CA HIS A 57 3.75 -0.12 -4.06
C HIS A 57 5.05 -0.01 -3.24
N SER A 58 5.27 1.20 -2.75
CA SER A 58 6.16 1.52 -1.63
C SER A 58 5.57 2.67 -0.82
N VAL A 59 5.91 2.75 0.47
CA VAL A 59 5.50 3.84 1.36
C VAL A 59 6.73 4.51 1.97
N VAL A 60 6.81 5.83 1.87
CA VAL A 60 7.95 6.61 2.37
C VAL A 60 7.50 7.94 2.98
N GLU A 61 8.24 8.41 3.99
CA GLU A 61 8.09 9.77 4.52
C GLU A 61 8.96 10.73 3.70
N PHE A 62 8.37 11.81 3.22
CA PHE A 62 9.07 12.90 2.57
C PHE A 62 8.42 14.23 2.95
N GLU A 63 9.24 15.19 3.39
CA GLU A 63 8.78 16.52 3.84
C GLU A 63 7.64 16.47 4.88
N ARG A 64 7.79 15.60 5.89
CA ARG A 64 6.82 15.41 7.00
C ARG A 64 5.45 14.90 6.54
N LYS A 65 5.36 14.37 5.32
CA LYS A 65 4.17 13.71 4.77
C LYS A 65 4.50 12.28 4.39
N TRP A 66 3.50 11.42 4.45
CA TRP A 66 3.63 10.04 4.04
C TRP A 66 3.07 9.86 2.64
N TRP A 67 3.83 9.18 1.79
CA TRP A 67 3.51 9.00 0.39
C TRP A 67 3.42 7.52 0.05
N LEU A 68 2.30 7.13 -0.52
CA LEU A 68 2.13 5.87 -1.24
C LEU A 68 2.53 6.09 -2.69
N PHE A 69 3.63 5.48 -3.09
CA PHE A 69 3.95 5.28 -4.49
C PHE A 69 3.33 3.97 -4.95
N TYR A 70 2.63 4.00 -6.07
CA TYR A 70 1.98 2.84 -6.66
C TYR A 70 2.01 2.96 -8.18
N GLN A 71 1.44 1.99 -8.88
CA GLN A 71 1.35 2.02 -10.35
C GLN A 71 -0.02 1.59 -10.82
N ASP A 72 -0.40 2.05 -12.00
CA ASP A 72 -1.54 1.52 -12.76
C ASP A 72 -1.24 1.53 -14.28
N ALA A 73 -2.14 0.96 -15.07
CA ALA A 73 -2.05 0.90 -16.53
C ALA A 73 -2.90 1.98 -17.23
N SER A 74 -3.27 3.07 -16.54
CA SER A 74 -4.16 4.09 -17.12
C SER A 74 -3.54 4.80 -18.33
N LEU A 75 -2.25 5.14 -18.28
CA LEU A 75 -1.55 5.83 -19.36
C LEU A 75 -1.47 5.01 -20.66
N SER A 76 -1.49 3.68 -20.54
CA SER A 76 -1.43 2.75 -21.67
C SER A 76 -2.81 2.29 -22.15
N GLY A 77 -3.90 2.84 -21.61
CA GLY A 77 -5.26 2.38 -21.94
C GLY A 77 -5.60 1.00 -21.37
N GLY A 78 -4.94 0.56 -20.29
CA GLY A 78 -5.22 -0.70 -19.61
C GLY A 78 -4.31 -1.87 -20.00
N ILE A 79 -3.20 -1.64 -20.71
CA ILE A 79 -2.27 -2.70 -21.10
C ILE A 79 -1.46 -3.16 -19.88
N ASN A 80 -1.72 -4.37 -19.39
CA ASN A 80 -1.19 -4.87 -18.12
C ASN A 80 0.33 -4.79 -17.93
N HIS A 81 1.12 -4.97 -18.99
CA HIS A 81 2.59 -4.95 -18.92
C HIS A 81 3.20 -3.56 -19.19
N LEU A 82 2.36 -2.55 -19.53
CA LEU A 82 2.77 -1.17 -19.76
C LEU A 82 2.11 -0.28 -18.69
N ARG A 83 2.87 0.04 -17.65
CA ARG A 83 2.35 0.67 -16.43
C ARG A 83 3.05 2.00 -16.18
N CYS A 84 2.40 2.87 -15.41
CA CYS A 84 2.90 4.17 -15.03
C CYS A 84 2.84 4.34 -13.51
N VAL A 85 3.89 4.94 -12.94
CA VAL A 85 3.97 5.20 -11.49
C VAL A 85 3.15 6.44 -11.15
N LYS A 86 2.46 6.38 -10.02
CA LYS A 86 1.68 7.46 -9.41
C LYS A 86 2.04 7.58 -7.93
N ALA A 87 1.71 8.72 -7.34
CA ALA A 87 1.87 8.96 -5.92
C ALA A 87 0.59 9.54 -5.32
N ARG A 88 0.24 9.11 -4.12
CA ARG A 88 -0.84 9.66 -3.30
C ARG A 88 -0.37 9.84 -1.87
N GLU A 89 -0.78 10.93 -1.24
CA GLU A 89 -0.54 11.14 0.18
C GLU A 89 -1.38 10.13 0.99
N ILE A 90 -0.80 9.58 2.04
CA ILE A 90 -1.51 8.75 3.03
C ILE A 90 -1.54 9.44 4.37
N VAL A 91 -2.59 9.17 5.13
CA VAL A 91 -2.81 9.68 6.48
C VAL A 91 -2.97 8.54 7.47
N TYR A 92 -2.60 8.80 8.71
CA TYR A 92 -2.82 7.90 9.84
C TYR A 92 -3.92 8.49 10.71
N ASP A 93 -4.88 7.68 11.14
CA ASP A 93 -5.82 8.07 12.21
C ASP A 93 -5.17 8.00 13.60
N GLU A 94 -5.95 8.30 14.64
CA GLU A 94 -5.48 8.32 16.03
C GLU A 94 -5.04 6.91 16.50
N GLU A 95 -5.69 5.87 15.97
CA GLU A 95 -5.42 4.46 16.20
C GLU A 95 -4.23 3.92 15.37
N GLY A 96 -3.71 4.73 14.45
CA GLY A 96 -2.59 4.38 13.57
C GLY A 96 -2.99 3.56 12.34
N ALA A 97 -4.27 3.52 11.99
CA ALA A 97 -4.76 2.95 10.74
C ALA A 97 -4.39 3.85 9.56
N ILE A 98 -4.02 3.23 8.44
CA ILE A 98 -3.61 3.90 7.20
C ILE A 98 -4.83 4.11 6.31
N GLY A 99 -5.00 5.33 5.81
CA GLY A 99 -5.95 5.68 4.76
C GLY A 99 -5.32 6.57 3.69
N LEU A 100 -5.92 6.59 2.49
CA LEU A 100 -5.56 7.57 1.47
C LEU A 100 -6.11 8.94 1.87
N LYS A 101 -5.32 9.99 1.67
CA LYS A 101 -5.84 11.34 1.75
C LYS A 101 -6.84 11.56 0.62
N GLU A 102 -7.97 12.21 0.92
CA GLU A 102 -8.96 12.56 -0.10
C GLU A 102 -8.31 13.34 -1.24
N ALA A 103 -8.76 13.10 -2.47
CA ALA A 103 -8.32 13.88 -3.61
C ALA A 103 -8.81 15.32 -3.44
N GLN A 104 -7.88 16.28 -3.54
CA GLN A 104 -8.19 17.71 -3.54
C GLN A 104 -8.94 18.11 -4.81
#